data_AF-A0A806X8H2-F1
#
_entry.id   AF-A0A806X8H2-F1
#
_cell.length_a   1.000
_cell.length_b   1.000
_cell.length_c   1.000
_cell.angle_alpha   90.00
_cell.angle_beta   90.00
_cell.angle_gamma   90.00
#
_symmetry.space_group_name_H-M   'P 1'
#
loop_
_entity.id
_entity.type
_entity.pdbx_description
1 polymer ?
#
loop_
_entity_poly.entity_id
_entity_poly.type
_entity_poly.pdbx_seq_one_letter_code
_entity_poly.pdbx_strand_id
1 'polypeptide(L)'
;MKATSLLTGVVFILLSGAALAAGPKQVNSEQAAQLQEMGTVQVSGIEGSTDDAIHALKAKAAQEHAGHYRIVALGNPSDSSQWDGTAILYK
;
A
#
# COMPACT_ATOMS: atom_id res chain seq x y z
N MET A 1 -14.01 -7.88 53.04
CA MET A 1 -14.35 -8.69 51.83
C MET A 1 -13.34 -8.33 50.76
N LYS A 2 -12.64 -9.32 50.18
CA LYS A 2 -11.47 -9.14 49.31
C LYS A 2 -11.95 -8.88 47.88
N ALA A 3 -11.84 -7.66 47.38
CA ALA A 3 -12.21 -7.33 46.01
C ALA A 3 -11.11 -7.84 45.05
N THR A 4 -11.43 -8.92 44.35
CA THR A 4 -10.63 -9.44 43.24
C THR A 4 -11.42 -9.11 41.99
N SER A 5 -11.02 -8.07 41.26
CA SER A 5 -11.63 -7.74 39.97
C SER A 5 -10.57 -7.87 38.89
N LEU A 6 -10.88 -8.76 37.96
CA LEU A 6 -10.04 -9.36 36.96
C LEU A 6 -9.62 -8.31 35.91
N LEU A 7 -8.31 -8.23 35.61
CA LEU A 7 -7.83 -7.53 34.42
C LEU A 7 -8.32 -8.30 33.18
N THR A 8 -9.34 -7.78 32.52
CA THR A 8 -9.73 -8.24 31.18
C THR A 8 -8.69 -7.73 30.18
N GLY A 9 -7.67 -8.55 29.94
CA GLY A 9 -6.74 -8.35 28.83
C GLY A 9 -7.45 -8.67 27.52
N VAL A 10 -7.80 -7.63 26.75
CA VAL A 10 -8.24 -7.81 25.37
C VAL A 10 -7.02 -8.23 24.56
N VAL A 11 -6.96 -9.51 24.20
CA VAL A 11 -5.96 -10.03 23.26
C VAL A 11 -6.39 -9.58 21.86
N PHE A 12 -5.72 -8.58 21.31
CA PHE A 12 -5.86 -8.19 19.91
C PHE A 12 -5.14 -9.25 19.07
N ILE A 13 -5.89 -10.15 18.44
CA ILE A 13 -5.33 -11.11 17.51
C ILE A 13 -4.99 -10.33 16.23
N LEU A 14 -3.71 -10.03 16.04
CA LEU A 14 -3.18 -9.56 14.77
C LEU A 14 -3.29 -10.71 13.76
N LEU A 15 -4.41 -10.78 13.06
CA LEU A 15 -4.56 -11.59 11.85
C LEU A 15 -3.62 -11.00 10.80
N SER A 16 -2.37 -11.45 10.80
CA SER A 16 -1.43 -11.20 9.71
C SER A 16 -1.96 -11.94 8.50
N GLY A 17 -2.69 -11.22 7.64
CA GLY A 17 -3.30 -11.74 6.42
C GLY A 17 -2.26 -12.42 5.56
N ALA A 18 -2.65 -13.60 5.06
CA ALA A 18 -1.80 -14.55 4.36
C ALA A 18 -0.93 -13.90 3.26
N ALA A 19 0.38 -14.07 3.39
CA ALA A 19 1.33 -13.92 2.29
C ALA A 19 1.12 -15.08 1.29
N LEU A 20 0.07 -14.99 0.48
CA LEU A 20 -0.06 -15.81 -0.71
C LEU A 20 0.74 -15.11 -1.82
N ALA A 21 1.62 -15.87 -2.46
CA ALA A 21 2.63 -15.50 -3.44
C ALA A 21 2.09 -14.76 -4.70
N ALA A 22 1.52 -13.59 -4.52
CA ALA A 22 1.21 -12.58 -5.51
C ALA A 22 1.74 -11.26 -4.95
N GLY A 23 2.47 -10.47 -5.76
CA GLY A 23 3.07 -9.21 -5.32
C GLY A 23 2.09 -8.23 -4.67
N PRO A 24 2.57 -7.06 -4.20
CA PRO A 24 1.79 -6.12 -3.40
C PRO A 24 0.42 -5.83 -3.99
N LYS A 25 -0.60 -5.77 -3.12
CA LYS A 25 -2.00 -5.58 -3.52
C LYS A 25 -2.37 -4.11 -3.52
N GLN A 26 -3.05 -3.65 -4.58
CA GLN A 26 -3.60 -2.31 -4.61
C GLN A 26 -4.78 -2.20 -3.64
N VAL A 27 -4.80 -1.15 -2.82
CA VAL A 27 -5.88 -0.87 -1.87
C VAL A 27 -6.43 0.54 -2.07
N ASN A 28 -7.70 0.74 -1.69
CA ASN A 28 -8.30 2.07 -1.64
C ASN A 28 -8.03 2.76 -0.28
N SER A 29 -8.54 3.98 -0.09
CA SER A 29 -8.34 4.74 1.16
C SER A 29 -8.97 4.07 2.38
N GLU A 30 -10.12 3.44 2.24
CA GLU A 30 -10.83 2.78 3.35
C GLU A 30 -10.10 1.53 3.83
N GLN A 31 -9.59 0.73 2.88
CA GLN A 31 -8.76 -0.42 3.17
C GLN A 31 -7.41 -0.02 3.76
N ALA A 32 -6.83 1.08 3.29
CA ALA A 32 -5.57 1.61 3.82
C ALA A 32 -5.66 2.17 5.24
N ALA A 33 -6.85 2.59 5.70
CA ALA A 33 -7.03 3.22 7.02
C ALA A 33 -6.64 2.33 8.20
N GLN A 34 -6.66 1.02 8.03
CA GLN A 34 -6.26 0.03 9.04
C GLN A 34 -4.86 -0.54 8.82
N LEU A 35 -4.15 -0.09 7.77
CA LEU A 35 -2.81 -0.57 7.42
C LEU A 35 -1.74 0.38 7.95
N GLN A 36 -0.56 -0.17 8.24
CA GLN A 36 0.58 0.63 8.67
C GLN A 36 1.33 1.17 7.46
N GLU A 37 1.29 2.49 7.27
CA GLU A 37 2.11 3.18 6.27
C GLU A 37 3.59 2.91 6.54
N MET A 38 4.33 2.56 5.49
CA MET A 38 5.77 2.27 5.58
C MET A 38 6.63 3.15 4.69
N GLY A 39 6.03 3.89 3.75
CA GLY A 39 6.77 4.79 2.87
C GLY A 39 5.96 5.21 1.65
N THR A 40 6.61 5.92 0.75
CA THR A 40 6.03 6.37 -0.52
C THR A 40 7.03 6.12 -1.64
N VAL A 41 6.53 5.65 -2.79
CA VAL A 41 7.30 5.47 -4.02
C VAL A 41 6.74 6.34 -5.13
N GLN A 42 7.63 6.77 -6.02
CA GLN A 42 7.30 7.62 -7.15
C GLN A 42 7.90 7.02 -8.42
N VAL A 43 7.16 7.11 -9.52
CA VAL A 43 7.62 6.80 -10.87
C VAL A 43 7.47 8.04 -11.72
N SER A 44 8.39 8.21 -12.66
CA SER A 44 8.36 9.33 -13.59
C SER A 44 8.86 8.89 -14.96
N GLY A 45 8.35 9.53 -16.00
CA GLY A 45 8.80 9.26 -17.37
C GLY A 45 8.40 7.87 -17.88
N ILE A 46 7.29 7.29 -17.40
CA ILE A 46 6.85 5.96 -17.84
C ILE A 46 6.16 6.10 -19.19
N GLU A 47 6.83 5.69 -20.26
CA GLU A 47 6.26 5.69 -21.62
C GLU A 47 5.11 4.69 -21.73
N GLY A 48 4.07 5.06 -22.47
CA GLY A 48 2.95 4.17 -22.80
C GLY A 48 1.64 4.60 -22.14
N SER A 49 1.05 3.68 -21.39
CA SER A 49 -0.30 3.80 -20.84
C SER A 49 -0.30 4.01 -19.32
N THR A 50 -1.46 4.40 -18.78
CA THR A 50 -1.65 4.49 -17.33
C THR A 50 -1.36 3.16 -16.63
N ASP A 51 -1.71 2.03 -17.26
CA ASP A 51 -1.43 0.70 -16.73
C ASP A 51 0.08 0.42 -16.60
N ASP A 52 0.90 0.95 -17.51
CA ASP A 52 2.36 0.81 -17.43
C ASP A 52 2.91 1.54 -16.19
N ALA A 53 2.40 2.75 -15.89
CA ALA A 53 2.75 3.48 -14.68
C ALA A 53 2.28 2.76 -13.40
N ILE A 54 1.08 2.18 -13.43
CA ILE A 54 0.55 1.37 -12.32
C ILE A 54 1.44 0.14 -12.09
N HIS A 55 1.83 -0.56 -13.15
CA HIS A 55 2.75 -1.69 -13.06
C HIS A 55 4.11 -1.30 -12.50
N ALA A 56 4.66 -0.16 -12.94
CA ALA A 56 5.92 0.36 -12.43
C ALA A 56 5.84 0.69 -10.93
N LEU A 57 4.74 1.29 -10.47
CA LEU A 57 4.49 1.53 -9.03
C LEU A 57 4.39 0.23 -8.24
N LYS A 58 3.66 -0.77 -8.75
CA LYS A 58 3.56 -2.10 -8.13
C LYS A 58 4.91 -2.79 -8.03
N ALA A 59 5.74 -2.69 -9.08
CA ALA A 59 7.08 -3.25 -9.08
C ALA A 59 7.96 -2.59 -8.01
N LYS A 60 7.94 -1.26 -7.89
CA LYS A 60 8.64 -0.54 -6.81
C LYS A 60 8.12 -0.93 -5.42
N ALA A 61 6.80 -1.03 -5.25
CA ALA A 61 6.21 -1.51 -3.99
C ALA A 61 6.71 -2.93 -3.62
N ALA A 62 6.91 -3.80 -4.61
CA ALA A 62 7.41 -5.16 -4.38
C ALA A 62 8.89 -5.15 -3.99
N GLN A 63 9.70 -4.28 -4.60
CA GLN A 63 11.10 -4.06 -4.25
C GLN A 63 11.25 -3.54 -2.81
N GLU A 64 10.33 -2.69 -2.36
CA GLU A 64 10.27 -2.18 -1.00
C GLU A 64 9.63 -3.16 -0.01
N HIS A 65 9.30 -4.39 -0.44
CA HIS A 65 8.66 -5.43 0.36
C HIS A 65 7.34 -5.00 1.02
N ALA A 66 6.58 -4.14 0.34
CA ALA A 66 5.25 -3.76 0.79
C ALA A 66 4.25 -4.93 0.61
N GLY A 67 3.33 -5.09 1.56
CA GLY A 67 2.19 -5.99 1.41
C GLY A 67 1.08 -5.35 0.56
N HIS A 68 0.92 -4.03 0.69
CA HIS A 68 -0.11 -3.27 -0.02
C HIS A 68 0.43 -1.93 -0.53
N TYR A 69 -0.23 -1.38 -1.55
CA TYR A 69 0.06 -0.04 -2.04
C TYR A 69 -1.22 0.70 -2.41
N ARG A 70 -1.21 2.02 -2.27
CA ARG A 70 -2.31 2.89 -2.69
C ARG A 70 -1.76 3.98 -3.59
N ILE A 71 -2.28 4.05 -4.79
CA ILE A 71 -1.95 5.13 -5.72
C ILE A 71 -2.66 6.40 -5.25
N VAL A 72 -1.89 7.47 -5.07
CA VAL A 72 -2.39 8.77 -4.60
C VAL A 72 -2.28 9.86 -5.65
N ALA A 73 -1.42 9.66 -6.66
CA ALA A 73 -1.32 10.51 -7.83
C ALA A 73 -0.95 9.66 -9.04
N LEU A 74 -1.59 9.95 -10.18
CA LEU A 74 -1.23 9.49 -11.51
C LEU A 74 -1.51 10.64 -12.46
N GLY A 75 -0.55 10.99 -13.28
CA GLY A 75 -0.66 12.11 -14.19
C GLY A 75 0.15 11.90 -15.45
N ASN A 76 -0.30 12.54 -16.51
CA ASN A 76 0.47 12.71 -17.74
C ASN A 76 0.53 14.22 -18.03
N PRO A 77 1.72 14.84 -18.11
CA PRO A 77 1.82 16.23 -18.54
C PRO A 77 1.28 16.38 -19.97
N SER A 78 0.39 17.35 -20.23
CA SER A 78 -0.47 17.45 -21.43
C SER A 78 0.19 17.21 -22.80
N ASP A 79 1.48 17.47 -22.94
CA ASP A 79 2.23 17.34 -24.20
C ASP A 79 3.10 16.07 -24.27
N SER A 80 3.02 15.19 -23.28
CA SER A 80 3.87 14.01 -23.14
C SER A 80 3.09 12.71 -23.38
N SER A 81 3.78 11.69 -23.86
CA SER A 81 3.30 10.29 -23.84
C SER A 81 3.82 9.53 -22.61
N GLN A 82 4.28 10.27 -21.61
CA GLN A 82 4.89 9.73 -20.40
C GLN A 82 3.97 9.94 -19.20
N TRP A 83 3.97 8.96 -18.31
CA TRP A 83 3.19 8.97 -17.09
C TRP A 83 4.09 9.11 -15.87
N ASP A 84 3.62 9.92 -14.94
CA ASP A 84 4.15 10.07 -13.59
C ASP A 84 3.14 9.51 -12.59
N GLY A 85 3.63 9.00 -11.47
CA GLY A 85 2.75 8.47 -10.45
C GLY A 85 3.41 8.35 -9.08
N THR A 86 2.57 8.40 -8.06
CA THR A 86 2.97 8.30 -6.65
C THR A 86 2.06 7.30 -5.94
N ALA A 87 2.66 6.39 -5.20
CA ALA A 87 1.96 5.43 -4.36
C ALA A 87 2.49 5.41 -2.94
N ILE A 88 1.59 5.34 -1.97
CA ILE A 88 1.91 5.08 -0.58
C ILE A 88 1.97 3.56 -0.37
N LEU A 89 2.97 3.11 0.38
CA LEU A 89 3.23 1.72 0.69
C LEU A 89 2.75 1.38 2.09
N TYR A 90 2.26 0.17 2.25
CA TYR A 90 1.83 -0.36 3.54
C TYR A 90 2.37 -1.77 3.78
N LYS A 91 2.62 -2.08 5.06
CA LYS A 91 2.98 -3.41 5.53
C LYS A 91 1.80 -4.38 5.42
#